data_AF-A0A0D0PLU3-F1
#
_entry.id   AF-A0A0D0PLU3-F1
#
_cell.length_a   1.000
_cell.length_b   1.000
_cell.length_c   1.000
_cell.angle_alpha   90.00
_cell.angle_beta   90.00
_cell.angle_gamma   90.00
#
_symmetry.space_group_name_H-M   'P 1'
#
loop_
_entity.id
_entity.type
_entity.pdbx_description
1 polymer ?
#
loop_
_entity_poly.entity_id
_entity_poly.type
_entity_poly.pdbx_seq_one_letter_code
_entity_poly.pdbx_strand_id
1 'polypeptide(L)'
;MEEKPNYIEDAVSIAIGSQLALLSFPFLRYSIVPISRGRERWLGADAKLLSGKRFLPFYMQFKRPFAHTVPSRAQIIKDRNRLSPKLSTAPRTLFFSLQDKLKHQKDFQHNVLYRLRKKLLAQNRGDAAYVCPLFLDRQTYFLHSHMAGILRWAQSWPSRPYNRQYLPITNASGSTISLPNIPVLSEHISIPPHELVTTAAHKYSFTESGDEVCFHSPKHLPEGSFLFHHWLGGLISSARSEDRLTALGDSRRDLEELVSVALGENQQEFELPKDPSLAWFVWGEYLGRHYAIEQYAVVAHEP
;
A
#
# COMPACT_ATOMS: atom_id res chain seq x y z
N MET A 1 20.43 -18.19 -9.54
CA MET A 1 21.16 -17.66 -8.36
C MET A 1 20.17 -16.97 -7.42
N GLU A 2 20.54 -16.51 -6.22
CA GLU A 2 19.70 -15.55 -5.46
C GLU A 2 20.29 -14.15 -5.62
N GLU A 3 19.49 -13.24 -6.16
CA GLU A 3 19.84 -11.82 -6.28
C GLU A 3 19.14 -11.03 -5.18
N LYS A 4 19.89 -10.12 -4.55
CA LYS A 4 19.44 -9.32 -3.42
C LYS A 4 19.26 -7.86 -3.86
N PRO A 5 18.22 -7.17 -3.36
CA PRO A 5 18.03 -5.76 -3.67
C PRO A 5 19.09 -4.91 -2.96
N ASN A 6 19.54 -3.83 -3.60
CA ASN A 6 20.50 -2.87 -3.04
C ASN A 6 19.81 -1.70 -2.32
N TYR A 7 18.63 -1.95 -1.75
CA TYR A 7 17.85 -1.01 -0.93
C TYR A 7 17.07 -1.73 0.20
N ILE A 8 16.45 -0.93 1.07
CA ILE A 8 15.68 -1.37 2.24
C ILE A 8 14.19 -1.02 2.09
N GLU A 9 13.32 -1.66 2.87
CA GLU A 9 11.86 -1.46 2.80
C GLU A 9 11.47 0.01 3.08
N ASP A 10 12.19 0.69 3.99
CA ASP A 10 12.00 2.12 4.29
C ASP A 10 12.22 3.03 3.08
N ALA A 11 13.12 2.67 2.16
CA ALA A 11 13.37 3.46 0.95
C ALA A 11 12.17 3.39 -0.02
N VAL A 12 11.50 2.24 -0.08
CA VAL A 12 10.25 2.05 -0.84
C VAL A 12 9.13 2.87 -0.19
N SER A 13 8.99 2.79 1.13
CA SER A 13 8.02 3.59 1.91
C SER A 13 8.20 5.10 1.67
N ILE A 14 9.42 5.63 1.82
CA ILE A 14 9.71 7.06 1.66
C ILE A 14 9.39 7.52 0.24
N ALA A 15 9.78 6.76 -0.77
CA ALA A 15 9.53 7.12 -2.16
C ALA A 15 8.04 7.08 -2.50
N ILE A 16 7.31 6.02 -2.17
CA ILE A 16 5.86 5.92 -2.36
C ILE A 16 5.15 7.02 -1.58
N GLY A 17 5.50 7.22 -0.31
CA GLY A 17 4.98 8.29 0.53
C GLY A 17 5.19 9.68 -0.07
N SER A 18 6.36 9.96 -0.67
CA SER A 18 6.62 11.22 -1.37
C SER A 18 5.72 11.43 -2.58
N GLN A 19 5.48 10.38 -3.38
CA GLN A 19 4.60 10.45 -4.55
C GLN A 19 3.12 10.62 -4.15
N LEU A 20 2.68 9.95 -3.09
CA LEU A 20 1.34 10.12 -2.52
C LEU A 20 1.13 11.52 -1.90
N ALA A 21 2.18 12.10 -1.31
CA ALA A 21 2.14 13.49 -0.85
C ALA A 21 2.02 14.49 -2.02
N LEU A 22 2.68 14.23 -3.15
CA LEU A 22 2.48 15.01 -4.39
C LEU A 22 1.07 14.85 -4.99
N LEU A 23 0.35 13.78 -4.66
CA LEU A 23 -1.07 13.60 -5.00
C LEU A 23 -2.03 14.26 -4.00
N SER A 24 -1.53 15.06 -3.06
CA SER A 24 -2.30 15.61 -1.93
C SER A 24 -2.40 17.14 -1.90
N PHE A 25 -2.08 17.82 -3.01
CA PHE A 25 -2.23 19.27 -3.09
C PHE A 25 -3.70 19.72 -3.02
N PRO A 26 -4.00 20.88 -2.39
CA PRO A 26 -5.36 21.30 -2.04
C PRO A 26 -6.26 21.73 -3.21
N PHE A 27 -5.81 21.62 -4.46
CA PHE A 27 -6.63 21.87 -5.67
C PHE A 27 -7.33 20.61 -6.21
N LEU A 28 -7.24 19.51 -5.47
CA LEU A 28 -7.78 18.18 -5.81
C LEU A 28 -8.95 17.84 -4.88
N ARG A 29 -10.06 17.28 -5.40
CA ARG A 29 -11.23 16.89 -4.55
C ARG A 29 -10.90 15.77 -3.58
N TYR A 30 -9.86 14.98 -3.85
CA TYR A 30 -9.34 14.00 -2.89
C TYR A 30 -7.83 14.20 -2.69
N SER A 31 -7.32 13.79 -1.53
CA SER A 31 -5.88 13.74 -1.23
C SER A 31 -5.54 12.44 -0.50
N ILE A 32 -4.31 11.95 -0.63
CA ILE A 32 -3.84 10.74 0.03
C ILE A 32 -2.88 11.12 1.16
N VAL A 33 -3.40 11.18 2.38
CA VAL A 33 -2.63 11.62 3.55
C VAL A 33 -2.11 10.40 4.33
N PRO A 34 -0.84 10.39 4.78
CA PRO A 34 -0.38 9.41 5.76
C PRO A 34 -0.99 9.73 7.12
N ILE A 35 -1.44 8.71 7.85
CA ILE A 35 -1.97 8.86 9.21
C ILE A 35 -1.00 8.22 10.20
N SER A 36 -0.07 9.02 10.73
CA SER A 36 0.72 8.67 11.91
C SER A 36 1.25 9.93 12.61
N ARG A 37 1.32 9.93 13.95
CA ARG A 37 1.82 11.07 14.75
C ARG A 37 3.23 11.54 14.33
N GLY A 38 4.10 10.61 13.92
CA GLY A 38 5.43 10.94 13.43
C GLY A 38 5.42 11.78 12.14
N ARG A 39 4.42 11.58 11.26
CA ARG A 39 4.26 12.30 9.99
C ARG A 39 3.29 13.50 10.09
N GLU A 40 2.47 13.58 11.13
CA GLU A 40 1.67 14.78 11.47
C GLU A 40 2.54 16.05 11.50
N ARG A 41 3.73 15.97 12.12
CA ARG A 41 4.71 17.07 12.18
C ARG A 41 5.19 17.57 10.81
N TRP A 42 5.15 16.73 9.77
CA TRP A 42 5.50 17.11 8.40
C TRP A 42 4.39 17.87 7.68
N LEU A 43 3.14 17.74 8.13
CA LEU A 43 1.96 18.33 7.49
C LEU A 43 1.53 19.67 8.12
N GLY A 44 2.24 20.13 9.16
CA GLY A 44 1.87 21.29 9.97
C GLY A 44 1.10 20.88 11.23
N ALA A 45 1.20 21.70 12.28
CA ALA A 45 0.83 21.34 13.66
C ALA A 45 -0.68 21.20 13.97
N ASP A 46 -1.52 21.00 12.96
CA ASP A 46 -2.97 20.82 13.15
C ASP A 46 -3.36 19.33 13.05
N ALA A 47 -3.56 18.71 14.21
CA ALA A 47 -4.27 17.43 14.39
C ALA A 47 -5.69 17.41 13.77
N LYS A 48 -6.16 18.56 13.28
CA LYS A 48 -7.43 18.80 12.58
C LYS A 48 -7.45 18.30 11.13
N LEU A 49 -6.41 17.60 10.66
CA LEU A 49 -6.30 17.15 9.25
C LEU A 49 -7.48 16.29 8.76
N LEU A 50 -8.15 15.58 9.69
CA LEU A 50 -9.40 14.82 9.46
C LEU A 50 -10.65 15.54 10.03
N SER A 51 -10.50 16.66 10.72
CA SER A 51 -11.60 17.40 11.35
C SER A 51 -12.53 17.99 10.29
N GLY A 52 -13.82 17.64 10.35
CA GLY A 52 -14.81 18.06 9.36
C GLY A 52 -14.66 17.40 7.99
N LYS A 53 -13.77 16.41 7.81
CA LYS A 53 -13.56 15.73 6.53
C LYS A 53 -14.03 14.29 6.56
N ARG A 54 -14.45 13.78 5.40
CA ARG A 54 -14.82 12.37 5.18
C ARG A 54 -13.64 11.65 4.55
N PHE A 55 -13.33 10.44 4.99
CA PHE A 55 -12.13 9.72 4.55
C PHE A 55 -12.32 8.21 4.41
N LEU A 56 -11.47 7.59 3.58
CA LEU A 56 -11.39 6.14 3.38
C LEU A 56 -10.00 5.66 3.83
N PRO A 57 -9.85 5.00 5.00
CA PRO A 57 -8.58 4.46 5.45
C PRO A 57 -8.13 3.28 4.57
N PHE A 58 -6.82 3.17 4.37
CA PHE A 58 -6.19 1.99 3.76
C PHE A 58 -4.80 1.74 4.33
N TYR A 59 -4.35 0.50 4.27
CA TYR A 59 -3.12 0.07 4.93
C TYR A 59 -2.16 -0.58 3.93
N MET A 60 -0.88 -0.23 4.03
CA MET A 60 0.17 -0.75 3.17
C MET A 60 1.29 -1.31 4.01
N GLN A 61 1.68 -2.56 3.74
CA GLN A 61 2.92 -3.11 4.27
C GLN A 61 3.97 -3.16 3.16
N PHE A 62 5.00 -2.31 3.27
CA PHE A 62 6.08 -2.29 2.30
C PHE A 62 6.96 -3.52 2.42
N LYS A 63 7.40 -4.03 1.26
CA LYS A 63 8.31 -5.18 1.12
C LYS A 63 9.35 -4.88 0.06
N ARG A 64 10.48 -5.59 0.13
CA ARG A 64 11.51 -5.59 -0.91
C ARG A 64 11.59 -6.95 -1.61
N PRO A 65 11.71 -6.99 -2.94
CA PRO A 65 11.85 -8.23 -3.71
C PRO A 65 13.27 -8.77 -3.60
N PHE A 66 13.37 -10.08 -3.53
CA PHE A 66 14.55 -10.87 -3.90
C PHE A 66 14.24 -11.55 -5.24
N ALA A 67 15.25 -12.03 -5.97
CA ALA A 67 15.00 -12.78 -7.19
C ALA A 67 15.74 -14.10 -7.29
N HIS A 68 15.12 -15.02 -8.02
CA HIS A 68 15.77 -16.21 -8.54
C HIS A 68 15.81 -16.18 -10.07
N THR A 69 17.02 -16.13 -10.62
CA THR A 69 17.31 -16.30 -12.05
C THR A 69 17.22 -17.76 -12.47
N VAL A 70 16.70 -18.01 -13.67
CA VAL A 70 16.68 -19.33 -14.31
C VAL A 70 18.04 -19.59 -14.99
N PRO A 71 18.66 -20.78 -14.84
CA PRO A 71 18.21 -21.92 -14.03
C PRO A 71 18.52 -21.74 -12.53
N SER A 72 17.56 -22.11 -11.68
CA SER A 72 17.73 -22.19 -10.22
C SER A 72 17.06 -23.44 -9.67
N ARG A 73 17.72 -24.07 -8.68
CA ARG A 73 17.21 -25.26 -7.97
C ARG A 73 16.39 -24.91 -6.73
N ALA A 74 16.13 -23.62 -6.48
CA ALA A 74 15.36 -23.13 -5.34
C ALA A 74 13.93 -23.70 -5.33
N GLN A 75 13.37 -23.92 -4.13
CA GLN A 75 12.03 -24.48 -4.00
C GLN A 75 10.96 -23.60 -4.66
N ILE A 76 11.12 -22.28 -4.60
CA ILE A 76 10.24 -21.30 -5.25
C ILE A 76 10.05 -21.58 -6.75
N ILE A 77 11.16 -21.87 -7.45
CA ILE A 77 11.13 -22.17 -8.89
C ILE A 77 10.51 -23.54 -9.15
N LYS A 78 10.79 -24.55 -8.30
CA LYS A 78 10.14 -25.86 -8.38
C LYS A 78 8.62 -25.77 -8.18
N ASP A 79 8.17 -24.95 -7.24
CA ASP A 79 6.75 -24.74 -6.94
C ASP A 79 6.03 -24.06 -8.11
N ARG A 80 6.60 -22.98 -8.68
CA ARG A 80 6.04 -22.33 -9.88
C ARG A 80 6.03 -23.28 -11.08
N ASN A 81 7.11 -24.03 -11.32
CA ASN A 81 7.18 -25.02 -12.40
C ASN A 81 6.14 -26.15 -12.25
N ARG A 82 5.76 -26.54 -11.02
CA ARG A 82 4.67 -27.50 -10.78
C ARG A 82 3.28 -26.97 -11.12
N LEU A 83 3.12 -25.64 -11.15
CA LEU A 83 1.88 -24.94 -11.51
C LEU A 83 1.89 -24.47 -12.99
N SER A 84 2.98 -24.72 -13.72
CA SER A 84 3.07 -24.55 -15.17
C SER A 84 2.02 -25.42 -15.89
N PRO A 85 1.35 -24.97 -16.97
CA PRO A 85 1.66 -23.79 -17.79
C PRO A 85 1.15 -22.43 -17.27
N LYS A 86 0.48 -22.39 -16.10
CA LYS A 86 -0.17 -21.14 -15.62
C LYS A 86 0.77 -20.10 -15.01
N LEU A 87 2.03 -20.45 -14.79
CA LEU A 87 3.04 -19.59 -14.19
C LEU A 87 4.34 -19.66 -14.99
N SER A 88 4.76 -18.53 -15.53
CA SER A 88 6.10 -18.26 -16.01
C SER A 88 7.10 -18.21 -14.85
N THR A 89 8.35 -18.54 -15.14
CA THR A 89 9.50 -18.34 -14.24
C THR A 89 10.62 -17.50 -14.87
N ALA A 90 10.47 -17.11 -16.14
CA ALA A 90 11.51 -16.47 -16.93
C ALA A 90 11.24 -14.96 -17.14
N PRO A 91 12.28 -14.11 -17.24
CA PRO A 91 13.70 -14.45 -17.11
C PRO A 91 14.16 -14.57 -15.64
N ARG A 92 13.48 -13.89 -14.71
CA ARG A 92 13.63 -14.07 -13.26
C ARG A 92 12.27 -14.10 -12.55
N THR A 93 12.22 -14.87 -11.46
CA THR A 93 11.09 -14.86 -10.53
C THR A 93 11.44 -13.97 -9.34
N LEU A 94 10.63 -12.94 -9.08
CA LEU A 94 10.72 -12.10 -7.90
C LEU A 94 9.97 -12.76 -6.73
N PHE A 95 10.38 -12.50 -5.49
CA PHE A 95 9.68 -12.96 -4.30
C PHE A 95 9.96 -12.12 -3.06
N PHE A 96 9.08 -12.18 -2.07
CA PHE A 96 9.40 -11.78 -0.70
C PHE A 96 8.89 -12.83 0.30
N SER A 97 9.61 -12.97 1.42
CA SER A 97 9.20 -13.80 2.54
C SER A 97 8.32 -13.02 3.51
N LEU A 98 7.48 -13.72 4.27
CA LEU A 98 6.89 -13.14 5.47
C LEU A 98 7.97 -12.92 6.54
N GLN A 99 7.78 -11.93 7.42
CA GLN A 99 8.69 -11.68 8.53
C GLN A 99 8.37 -12.59 9.71
N ASP A 100 9.41 -13.07 10.38
CA ASP A 100 9.30 -13.74 11.67
C ASP A 100 8.65 -12.83 12.71
N LYS A 101 7.93 -13.46 13.64
CA LYS A 101 7.32 -12.77 14.76
C LYS A 101 8.40 -12.29 15.75
N LEU A 102 8.38 -11.00 16.10
CA LEU A 102 9.26 -10.47 17.14
C LEU A 102 8.92 -11.07 18.51
N LYS A 103 9.90 -11.20 19.41
CA LYS A 103 9.72 -11.86 20.72
C LYS A 103 8.56 -11.32 21.57
N HIS A 104 8.24 -10.03 21.42
CA HIS A 104 7.16 -9.35 22.14
C HIS A 104 5.81 -9.36 21.39
N GLN A 105 5.80 -9.69 20.10
CA GLN A 105 4.55 -9.82 19.35
C GLN A 105 3.89 -11.16 19.71
N LYS A 106 2.57 -11.16 19.86
CA LYS A 106 1.78 -12.39 20.04
C LYS A 106 1.37 -13.00 18.70
N ASP A 107 1.17 -12.19 17.65
CA ASP A 107 0.78 -12.64 16.31
C ASP A 107 1.71 -12.12 15.18
N PHE A 108 1.64 -12.74 14.00
CA PHE A 108 2.37 -12.33 12.80
C PHE A 108 1.79 -11.07 12.17
N GLN A 109 2.67 -10.20 11.65
CA GLN A 109 2.29 -9.01 10.86
C GLN A 109 1.31 -9.35 9.72
N HIS A 110 1.49 -10.52 9.08
CA HIS A 110 0.60 -11.01 8.02
C HIS A 110 -0.85 -11.19 8.49
N ASN A 111 -1.03 -11.77 9.67
CA ASN A 111 -2.35 -12.05 10.22
C ASN A 111 -3.06 -10.74 10.62
N VAL A 112 -2.32 -9.78 11.17
CA VAL A 112 -2.84 -8.42 11.47
C VAL A 112 -3.31 -7.72 10.19
N LEU A 113 -2.47 -7.71 9.13
CA LEU A 113 -2.83 -7.11 7.84
C LEU A 113 -4.02 -7.84 7.18
N TYR A 114 -4.09 -9.18 7.26
CA TYR A 114 -5.20 -9.98 6.77
C TYR A 114 -6.52 -9.66 7.49
N ARG A 115 -6.51 -9.57 8.82
CA ARG A 115 -7.71 -9.25 9.62
C ARG A 115 -8.20 -7.82 9.36
N LEU A 116 -7.28 -6.85 9.29
CA LEU A 116 -7.58 -5.49 8.85
C LEU A 116 -8.27 -5.50 7.49
N ARG A 117 -7.66 -6.16 6.49
CA ARG A 117 -8.23 -6.27 5.14
C ARG A 117 -9.65 -6.83 5.14
N LYS A 118 -9.83 -8.00 5.76
CA LYS A 118 -11.11 -8.70 5.82
C LYS A 118 -12.20 -7.82 6.44
N LYS A 119 -11.86 -7.06 7.49
CA LYS A 119 -12.80 -6.17 8.18
C LYS A 119 -13.17 -4.94 7.34
N LEU A 120 -12.19 -4.28 6.73
CA LEU A 120 -12.40 -3.11 5.87
C LEU A 120 -13.24 -3.43 4.64
N LEU A 121 -13.00 -4.58 4.00
CA LEU A 121 -13.80 -5.05 2.87
C LEU A 121 -15.23 -5.40 3.29
N ALA A 122 -15.42 -6.08 4.42
CA ALA A 122 -16.75 -6.40 4.95
C ALA A 122 -17.58 -5.16 5.32
N GLN A 123 -16.92 -4.07 5.75
CA GLN A 123 -17.55 -2.78 6.02
C GLN A 123 -17.64 -1.87 4.78
N ASN A 124 -17.06 -2.27 3.63
CA ASN A 124 -16.89 -1.44 2.45
C ASN A 124 -16.08 -0.13 2.71
N ARG A 125 -15.28 -0.07 3.78
CA ARG A 125 -14.62 1.15 4.32
C ARG A 125 -13.10 1.22 4.14
N GLY A 126 -12.53 0.36 3.30
CA GLY A 126 -11.12 0.44 2.91
C GLY A 126 -10.61 -0.83 2.23
N ASP A 127 -9.30 -0.94 2.11
CA ASP A 127 -8.59 -2.19 1.77
C ASP A 127 -7.18 -2.17 2.41
N ALA A 128 -6.48 -3.30 2.38
CA ALA A 128 -5.12 -3.41 2.88
C ALA A 128 -4.29 -4.41 2.03
N ALA A 129 -3.03 -4.07 1.75
CA ALA A 129 -2.17 -4.88 0.89
C ALA A 129 -0.67 -4.76 1.20
N TYR A 130 0.11 -5.73 0.71
CA TYR A 130 1.56 -5.58 0.55
C TYR A 130 1.87 -4.69 -0.64
N VAL A 131 2.86 -3.81 -0.54
CA VAL A 131 3.37 -3.04 -1.68
C VAL A 131 4.85 -3.35 -1.86
N CYS A 132 5.23 -3.80 -3.06
CA CYS A 132 6.58 -4.26 -3.37
C CYS A 132 6.98 -3.76 -4.79
N PRO A 133 8.18 -3.22 -5.01
CA PRO A 133 8.65 -2.87 -6.35
C PRO A 133 8.90 -4.10 -7.24
N LEU A 134 8.86 -3.90 -8.55
CA LEU A 134 9.06 -4.92 -9.58
C LEU A 134 10.52 -5.07 -10.06
N PHE A 135 11.47 -4.43 -9.39
CA PHE A 135 12.88 -4.40 -9.80
C PHE A 135 13.82 -4.44 -8.58
N LEU A 136 15.03 -4.99 -8.76
CA LEU A 136 15.98 -5.22 -7.66
C LEU A 136 16.95 -4.06 -7.41
N ASP A 137 17.14 -3.19 -8.39
CA ASP A 137 18.19 -2.17 -8.37
C ASP A 137 17.66 -0.77 -8.03
N ARG A 138 18.39 -0.07 -7.16
CA ARG A 138 18.16 1.28 -6.65
C ARG A 138 18.46 2.36 -7.69
N GLN A 139 19.39 2.16 -8.61
CA GLN A 139 19.59 3.12 -9.71
C GLN A 139 18.38 3.10 -10.64
N THR A 140 17.84 1.91 -10.93
CA THR A 140 16.57 1.68 -11.62
C THR A 140 15.40 2.27 -10.82
N TYR A 141 15.32 2.05 -9.50
CA TYR A 141 14.34 2.70 -8.61
C TYR A 141 14.32 4.21 -8.83
N PHE A 142 15.49 4.84 -8.70
CA PHE A 142 15.61 6.28 -8.81
C PHE A 142 15.41 6.75 -10.24
N LEU A 143 15.88 6.05 -11.26
CA LEU A 143 15.67 6.43 -12.65
C LEU A 143 14.17 6.49 -12.97
N HIS A 144 13.39 5.45 -12.63
CA HIS A 144 11.94 5.48 -12.84
C HIS A 144 11.25 6.57 -12.00
N SER A 145 11.71 6.80 -10.77
CA SER A 145 11.19 7.86 -9.89
C SER A 145 11.51 9.28 -10.38
N HIS A 146 12.70 9.52 -10.91
CA HIS A 146 13.13 10.82 -11.42
C HIS A 146 12.57 11.06 -12.82
N MET A 147 12.53 10.05 -13.70
CA MET A 147 11.89 10.13 -15.02
C MET A 147 10.39 10.43 -14.91
N ALA A 148 9.70 9.87 -13.90
CA ALA A 148 8.33 10.26 -13.59
C ALA A 148 8.18 11.78 -13.35
N GLY A 149 9.13 12.39 -12.64
CA GLY A 149 9.18 13.83 -12.41
C GLY A 149 9.60 14.63 -13.67
N ILE A 150 10.68 14.21 -14.34
CA ILE A 150 11.27 14.91 -15.49
C ILE A 150 10.33 14.92 -16.69
N LEU A 151 9.70 13.78 -17.03
CA LEU A 151 8.74 13.71 -18.15
C LEU A 151 7.54 14.64 -17.92
N ARG A 152 7.07 14.74 -16.67
CA ARG A 152 5.99 15.66 -16.28
C ARG A 152 6.42 17.12 -16.31
N TRP A 153 7.64 17.42 -15.85
CA TRP A 153 8.19 18.78 -15.84
C TRP A 153 8.44 19.31 -17.26
N ALA A 154 9.07 18.49 -18.13
CA ALA A 154 9.37 18.84 -19.51
C ALA A 154 8.12 19.09 -20.36
N GLN A 155 7.02 18.35 -20.10
CA GLN A 155 5.72 18.56 -20.76
C GLN A 155 4.94 19.78 -20.23
N SER A 156 5.40 20.40 -19.14
CA SER A 156 4.67 21.47 -18.42
C SER A 156 5.38 22.83 -18.46
N TRP A 157 6.67 22.88 -18.78
CA TRP A 157 7.43 24.13 -18.90
C TRP A 157 7.23 24.77 -20.30
N PRO A 158 7.16 26.11 -20.46
CA PRO A 158 7.34 27.16 -19.45
C PRO A 158 6.03 27.79 -18.94
N SER A 159 4.90 27.63 -19.63
CA SER A 159 3.70 28.44 -19.40
C SER A 159 2.73 27.87 -18.36
N ARG A 160 2.81 26.58 -18.05
CA ARG A 160 1.95 25.89 -17.06
C ARG A 160 2.72 24.75 -16.38
N PRO A 161 3.65 25.03 -15.44
CA PRO A 161 4.46 24.00 -14.76
C PRO A 161 3.65 22.88 -14.08
N TYR A 162 2.33 23.09 -13.93
CA TYR A 162 1.34 22.08 -13.57
C TYR A 162 0.21 22.04 -14.61
N ASN A 163 0.46 21.49 -15.80
CA ASN A 163 -0.59 21.37 -16.82
C ASN A 163 -1.62 20.32 -16.39
N ARG A 164 -2.83 20.76 -16.02
CA ARG A 164 -3.85 19.96 -15.31
C ARG A 164 -4.57 18.89 -16.14
N GLN A 165 -4.06 18.56 -17.32
CA GLN A 165 -4.66 17.51 -18.13
C GLN A 165 -4.12 16.17 -17.70
N TYR A 166 -5.08 15.27 -17.50
CA TYR A 166 -4.90 13.96 -16.92
C TYR A 166 -4.61 13.98 -15.38
N LEU A 167 -5.64 14.25 -14.51
CA LEU A 167 -5.66 14.16 -12.99
C LEU A 167 -6.98 13.54 -12.35
N PRO A 168 -7.09 12.27 -11.88
CA PRO A 168 -8.31 11.43 -11.72
C PRO A 168 -8.90 11.41 -10.33
N ILE A 169 -8.07 11.80 -9.39
CA ILE A 169 -8.52 12.59 -8.30
C ILE A 169 -9.11 13.84 -8.96
N THR A 170 -10.44 13.83 -9.16
CA THR A 170 -11.16 14.89 -9.87
C THR A 170 -10.77 16.20 -9.23
N ASN A 171 -10.18 17.13 -9.97
CA ASN A 171 -10.07 18.49 -9.48
C ASN A 171 -11.45 19.17 -9.54
N ALA A 172 -11.61 20.31 -8.87
CA ALA A 172 -12.84 21.10 -8.92
C ALA A 172 -13.24 21.56 -10.35
N SER A 173 -12.36 21.36 -11.35
CA SER A 173 -12.56 21.66 -12.78
C SER A 173 -12.76 20.41 -13.67
N GLY A 174 -12.90 19.20 -13.12
CA GLY A 174 -13.36 18.01 -13.84
C GLY A 174 -12.34 17.17 -14.66
N SER A 175 -11.01 17.33 -14.54
CA SER A 175 -10.05 16.50 -15.31
C SER A 175 -9.74 15.11 -14.67
N THR A 176 -9.01 14.19 -15.37
CA THR A 176 -8.79 12.76 -14.97
C THR A 176 -7.50 12.06 -15.52
N ILE A 177 -6.52 11.51 -14.73
CA ILE A 177 -5.35 10.68 -15.21
C ILE A 177 -5.65 9.18 -15.16
N SER A 178 -4.92 8.49 -16.01
CA SER A 178 -4.25 7.25 -15.68
C SER A 178 -3.24 7.33 -14.51
N LEU A 179 -3.56 6.77 -13.33
CA LEU A 179 -2.54 6.36 -12.34
C LEU A 179 -1.43 5.47 -12.95
N PRO A 180 -1.71 4.60 -13.95
CA PRO A 180 -0.63 3.94 -14.72
C PRO A 180 0.42 4.91 -15.31
N ASN A 181 0.11 6.19 -15.52
CA ASN A 181 1.07 7.18 -16.03
C ASN A 181 1.93 7.83 -14.92
N ILE A 182 2.00 7.22 -13.73
CA ILE A 182 2.99 7.53 -12.70
C ILE A 182 3.92 6.31 -12.63
N PRO A 183 5.13 6.35 -13.23
CA PRO A 183 6.05 5.21 -13.25
C PRO A 183 6.28 4.56 -11.88
N VAL A 184 6.40 5.35 -10.81
CA VAL A 184 6.53 4.78 -9.45
C VAL A 184 5.32 3.92 -9.05
N LEU A 185 4.11 4.22 -9.52
CA LEU A 185 2.91 3.41 -9.23
C LEU A 185 2.71 2.25 -10.22
N SER A 186 3.30 2.30 -11.43
CA SER A 186 3.30 1.19 -12.39
C SER A 186 4.32 0.12 -12.04
N GLU A 187 5.51 0.52 -11.60
CA GLU A 187 6.62 -0.39 -11.26
C GLU A 187 6.51 -1.03 -9.85
N HIS A 188 5.31 -1.08 -9.27
CA HIS A 188 5.06 -1.75 -7.99
C HIS A 188 3.86 -2.70 -8.10
N ILE A 189 3.98 -3.85 -7.43
CA ILE A 189 2.91 -4.80 -7.21
C ILE A 189 2.27 -4.55 -5.83
N SER A 190 0.94 -4.53 -5.81
CA SER A 190 0.09 -4.64 -4.64
C SER A 190 -0.40 -6.08 -4.51
N ILE A 191 0.06 -6.79 -3.47
CA ILE A 191 -0.40 -8.16 -3.20
C ILE A 191 -1.24 -8.14 -1.92
N PRO A 192 -2.58 -8.26 -2.02
CA PRO A 192 -3.40 -8.26 -0.82
C PRO A 192 -3.30 -9.61 -0.06
N PRO A 193 -3.22 -9.62 1.29
CA PRO A 193 -3.26 -10.86 2.06
C PRO A 193 -4.58 -11.61 1.84
N HIS A 194 -4.51 -12.95 1.83
CA HIS A 194 -5.62 -13.82 1.40
C HIS A 194 -5.93 -15.00 2.34
N GLU A 195 -5.00 -15.41 3.20
CA GLU A 195 -5.22 -16.44 4.23
C GLU A 195 -4.42 -16.17 5.51
N LEU A 196 -4.79 -16.80 6.62
CA LEU A 196 -4.03 -16.74 7.87
C LEU A 196 -2.83 -17.69 7.79
N VAL A 197 -1.71 -17.30 8.38
CA VAL A 197 -0.50 -18.13 8.47
C VAL A 197 -0.19 -18.54 9.90
N THR A 198 0.30 -19.77 10.04
CA THR A 198 0.83 -20.33 11.30
C THR A 198 2.34 -20.23 11.40
N THR A 199 3.04 -19.94 10.28
CA THR A 199 4.50 -19.84 10.21
C THR A 199 4.92 -18.64 9.36
N ALA A 200 6.15 -18.14 9.55
CA ALA A 200 6.75 -17.15 8.63
C ALA A 200 7.42 -17.78 7.39
N ALA A 201 7.40 -19.12 7.25
CA ALA A 201 8.08 -19.82 6.16
C ALA A 201 7.44 -19.56 4.78
N HIS A 202 6.18 -19.09 4.75
CA HIS A 202 5.50 -18.76 3.51
C HIS A 202 6.10 -17.54 2.82
N LYS A 203 5.94 -17.52 1.50
CA LYS A 203 6.48 -16.48 0.61
C LYS A 203 5.43 -16.16 -0.47
N TYR A 204 5.51 -14.95 -1.00
CA TYR A 204 4.85 -14.59 -2.26
C TYR A 204 5.90 -14.51 -3.36
N SER A 205 5.62 -15.10 -4.52
CA SER A 205 6.45 -14.94 -5.73
C SER A 205 5.63 -14.41 -6.90
N PHE A 206 6.28 -13.65 -7.76
CA PHE A 206 5.68 -12.94 -8.89
C PHE A 206 6.69 -12.76 -10.03
N THR A 207 6.16 -12.52 -11.22
CA THR A 207 6.89 -12.08 -12.42
C THR A 207 7.33 -10.62 -12.29
N GLU A 208 8.25 -10.19 -13.16
CA GLU A 208 8.63 -8.78 -13.28
C GLU A 208 7.50 -7.89 -13.81
N SER A 209 6.55 -8.45 -14.55
CA SER A 209 5.33 -7.78 -15.01
C SER A 209 4.26 -7.67 -13.92
N GLY A 210 4.40 -8.36 -12.78
CA GLY A 210 3.45 -8.31 -11.68
C GLY A 210 2.06 -8.88 -11.99
N ASP A 211 1.93 -9.68 -13.04
CA ASP A 211 0.69 -10.33 -13.49
C ASP A 211 0.42 -11.66 -12.76
N GLU A 212 1.46 -12.45 -12.48
CA GLU A 212 1.36 -13.85 -12.05
C GLU A 212 1.83 -14.08 -10.60
N VAL A 213 0.91 -13.97 -9.62
CA VAL A 213 1.24 -14.16 -8.20
C VAL A 213 0.99 -15.59 -7.71
N CYS A 214 1.98 -16.16 -7.02
CA CYS A 214 1.91 -17.46 -6.36
C CYS A 214 2.23 -17.32 -4.85
N PHE A 215 1.48 -18.03 -4.02
CA PHE A 215 1.78 -18.21 -2.60
C PHE A 215 2.44 -19.57 -2.37
N HIS A 216 3.50 -19.62 -1.55
CA HIS A 216 4.31 -20.82 -1.32
C HIS A 216 3.71 -21.79 -0.28
N SER A 217 2.45 -22.14 -0.53
CA SER A 217 1.76 -23.37 -0.12
C SER A 217 1.13 -23.95 -1.41
N PRO A 218 1.97 -24.30 -2.40
CA PRO A 218 1.86 -23.94 -3.82
C PRO A 218 0.44 -23.67 -4.32
N LYS A 219 0.07 -22.38 -4.28
CA LYS A 219 -1.28 -21.90 -4.60
C LYS A 219 -1.17 -20.70 -5.54
N HIS A 220 -1.70 -20.87 -6.75
CA HIS A 220 -1.93 -19.76 -7.66
C HIS A 220 -3.02 -18.86 -7.08
N LEU A 221 -2.78 -17.55 -7.05
CA LEU A 221 -3.84 -16.59 -6.70
C LEU A 221 -4.73 -16.35 -7.94
N PRO A 222 -6.03 -16.04 -7.76
CA PRO A 222 -6.93 -15.86 -8.90
C PRO A 222 -6.49 -14.71 -9.80
N GLU A 223 -6.84 -14.81 -11.08
CA GLU A 223 -6.52 -13.84 -12.12
C GLU A 223 -7.04 -12.44 -11.77
N GLY A 224 -6.16 -11.46 -11.86
CA GLY A 224 -6.42 -10.05 -11.57
C GLY A 224 -5.14 -9.25 -11.67
N SER A 225 -5.22 -7.96 -11.99
CA SER A 225 -4.02 -7.14 -12.01
C SER A 225 -3.60 -6.78 -10.59
N PHE A 226 -2.48 -7.36 -10.15
CA PHE A 226 -1.85 -7.03 -8.89
C PHE A 226 -1.05 -5.72 -8.94
N LEU A 227 -1.12 -4.92 -10.00
CA LEU A 227 -0.35 -3.69 -10.10
C LEU A 227 -0.87 -2.61 -9.13
N PHE A 228 0.06 -1.90 -8.48
CA PHE A 228 -0.27 -0.97 -7.39
C PHE A 228 -1.16 0.20 -7.85
N HIS A 229 -0.92 0.74 -9.04
CA HIS A 229 -1.80 1.77 -9.63
C HIS A 229 -3.24 1.29 -9.88
N HIS A 230 -3.47 0.01 -10.18
CA HIS A 230 -4.83 -0.53 -10.33
C HIS A 230 -5.52 -0.70 -8.99
N TRP A 231 -4.81 -1.25 -7.99
CA TRP A 231 -5.33 -1.36 -6.63
C TRP A 231 -5.68 0.02 -6.03
N LEU A 232 -4.76 0.98 -6.12
CA LEU A 232 -4.96 2.34 -5.64
C LEU A 232 -6.05 3.08 -6.45
N GLY A 233 -6.15 2.81 -7.76
CA GLY A 233 -7.22 3.31 -8.62
C GLY A 233 -8.59 2.79 -8.20
N GLY A 234 -8.70 1.52 -7.81
CA GLY A 234 -9.89 0.94 -7.21
C GLY A 234 -10.29 1.66 -5.91
N LEU A 235 -9.33 1.88 -5.01
CA LEU A 235 -9.55 2.63 -3.76
C LEU A 235 -10.06 4.06 -4.02
N ILE A 236 -9.36 4.84 -4.85
CA ILE A 236 -9.76 6.23 -5.17
C ILE A 236 -11.12 6.26 -5.88
N SER A 237 -11.38 5.33 -6.79
CA SER A 237 -12.69 5.24 -7.46
C SER A 237 -13.80 4.89 -6.47
N SER A 238 -13.51 4.04 -5.49
CA SER A 238 -14.47 3.70 -4.42
C SER A 238 -14.74 4.87 -3.48
N ALA A 239 -13.75 5.73 -3.23
CA ALA A 239 -13.91 6.97 -2.47
C ALA A 239 -14.81 8.02 -3.17
N ARG A 240 -15.12 7.84 -4.46
CA ARG A 240 -16.14 8.64 -5.17
C ARG A 240 -17.57 8.23 -4.84
N SER A 241 -17.79 6.98 -4.44
CA SER A 241 -19.05 6.52 -3.86
C SER A 241 -19.09 7.02 -2.41
N GLU A 242 -19.70 8.17 -2.18
CA GLU A 242 -19.61 8.88 -0.90
C GLU A 242 -20.04 8.01 0.31
N ASP A 243 -20.94 7.05 0.11
CA ASP A 243 -21.38 6.06 1.10
C ASP A 243 -20.24 5.24 1.72
N ARG A 244 -19.07 5.18 1.06
CA ARG A 244 -17.87 4.48 1.54
C ARG A 244 -16.96 5.36 2.42
N LEU A 245 -17.15 6.69 2.39
CA LEU A 245 -16.32 7.63 3.16
C LEU A 245 -16.84 7.74 4.60
N THR A 246 -16.01 7.37 5.57
CA THR A 246 -16.31 7.51 6.99
C THR A 246 -16.20 8.98 7.40
N ALA A 247 -17.24 9.52 8.06
CA ALA A 247 -17.19 10.81 8.72
C ALA A 247 -16.51 10.68 10.10
N LEU A 248 -15.73 11.68 10.51
CA LEU A 248 -14.93 11.60 11.73
C LEU A 248 -15.76 11.28 13.00
N GLY A 249 -16.99 11.80 13.10
CA GLY A 249 -17.89 11.56 14.24
C GLY A 249 -18.26 10.09 14.44
N ASP A 250 -18.52 9.35 13.35
CA ASP A 250 -18.85 7.92 13.38
C ASP A 250 -17.60 7.03 13.44
N SER A 251 -16.46 7.56 12.98
CA SER A 251 -15.21 6.80 12.77
C SER A 251 -14.64 6.15 14.03
N ARG A 252 -15.01 6.61 15.23
CA ARG A 252 -14.51 6.05 16.49
C ARG A 252 -14.91 4.58 16.65
N ARG A 253 -16.19 4.26 16.43
CA ARG A 253 -16.73 2.91 16.60
C ARG A 253 -16.13 1.95 15.57
N ASP A 254 -15.94 2.42 14.34
CA ASP A 254 -15.25 1.69 13.28
C ASP A 254 -13.82 1.35 13.70
N LEU A 255 -13.09 2.32 14.25
CA LEU A 255 -11.71 2.15 14.69
C LEU A 255 -11.61 1.18 15.89
N GLU A 256 -12.48 1.30 16.88
CA GLU A 256 -12.54 0.38 18.02
C GLU A 256 -12.79 -1.07 17.55
N GLU A 257 -13.68 -1.27 16.57
CA GLU A 257 -13.93 -2.59 16.00
C GLU A 257 -12.77 -3.09 15.11
N LEU A 258 -12.15 -2.21 14.32
CA LEU A 258 -10.96 -2.53 13.52
C LEU A 258 -9.77 -2.94 14.39
N VAL A 259 -9.52 -2.21 15.48
CA VAL A 259 -8.48 -2.52 16.46
C VAL A 259 -8.75 -3.86 17.15
N SER A 260 -9.99 -4.09 17.60
CA SER A 260 -10.38 -5.35 18.22
C SER A 260 -10.19 -6.54 17.28
N VAL A 261 -10.61 -6.42 16.01
CA VAL A 261 -10.43 -7.47 15.01
C VAL A 261 -8.97 -7.65 14.59
N ALA A 262 -8.19 -6.57 14.46
CA ALA A 262 -6.78 -6.65 14.08
C ALA A 262 -5.91 -7.31 15.16
N LEU A 263 -6.09 -6.89 16.41
CA LEU A 263 -5.29 -7.31 17.56
C LEU A 263 -5.80 -8.59 18.24
N GLY A 264 -7.11 -8.85 18.20
CA GLY A 264 -7.74 -9.95 18.93
C GLY A 264 -7.40 -9.89 20.43
N GLU A 265 -6.84 -10.98 20.95
CA GLU A 265 -6.38 -11.09 22.34
C GLU A 265 -5.32 -10.04 22.74
N ASN A 266 -4.66 -9.39 21.76
CA ASN A 266 -3.64 -8.36 22.00
C ASN A 266 -4.25 -6.97 22.29
N GLN A 267 -5.57 -6.82 22.19
CA GLN A 267 -6.25 -5.54 22.42
C GLN A 267 -6.04 -5.00 23.85
N GLN A 268 -5.84 -5.88 24.84
CA GLN A 268 -5.66 -5.48 26.25
C GLN A 268 -4.41 -4.61 26.51
N GLU A 269 -3.44 -4.61 25.59
CA GLU A 269 -2.20 -3.83 25.71
C GLU A 269 -2.25 -2.47 24.97
N PHE A 270 -3.40 -2.10 24.38
CA PHE A 270 -3.53 -0.91 23.53
C PHE A 270 -4.83 -0.14 23.79
N GLU A 271 -4.69 1.09 24.32
CA GLU A 271 -5.81 2.00 24.59
C GLU A 271 -5.93 3.10 23.51
N LEU A 272 -7.15 3.36 23.04
CA LEU A 272 -7.45 4.45 22.12
C LEU A 272 -7.78 5.75 22.87
N PRO A 273 -7.16 6.89 22.51
CA PRO A 273 -7.54 8.22 22.98
C PRO A 273 -9.05 8.53 22.85
N LYS A 274 -9.55 9.46 23.66
CA LYS A 274 -10.96 9.93 23.58
C LYS A 274 -11.28 10.71 22.31
N ASP A 275 -10.33 11.49 21.79
CA ASP A 275 -10.48 12.22 20.53
C ASP A 275 -10.39 11.28 19.32
N PRO A 276 -11.39 11.24 18.41
CA PRO A 276 -11.37 10.37 17.23
C PRO A 276 -10.19 10.61 16.30
N SER A 277 -9.80 11.87 16.03
CA SER A 277 -8.65 12.16 15.15
C SER A 277 -7.37 11.57 15.73
N LEU A 278 -7.10 11.88 17.00
CA LEU A 278 -5.94 11.39 17.72
C LEU A 278 -5.92 9.87 17.83
N ALA A 279 -7.08 9.23 17.95
CA ALA A 279 -7.21 7.77 17.96
C ALA A 279 -6.71 7.14 16.64
N TRP A 280 -7.10 7.68 15.48
CA TRP A 280 -6.59 7.22 14.19
C TRP A 280 -5.08 7.44 14.02
N PHE A 281 -4.54 8.56 14.51
CA PHE A 281 -3.08 8.84 14.48
C PHE A 281 -2.27 7.93 15.41
N VAL A 282 -2.79 7.60 16.61
CA VAL A 282 -2.17 6.67 17.56
C VAL A 282 -2.22 5.24 17.02
N TRP A 283 -3.33 4.83 16.39
CA TRP A 283 -3.43 3.53 15.74
C TRP A 283 -2.43 3.35 14.60
N GLY A 284 -2.35 4.32 13.68
CA GLY A 284 -1.38 4.28 12.59
C GLY A 284 0.07 4.31 13.05
N GLU A 285 0.38 5.02 14.15
CA GLU A 285 1.70 4.97 14.79
C GLU A 285 1.99 3.59 15.43
N TYR A 286 1.01 2.99 16.11
CA TYR A 286 1.15 1.66 16.70
C TYR A 286 1.38 0.59 15.63
N LEU A 287 0.60 0.58 14.55
CA LEU A 287 0.78 -0.33 13.42
C LEU A 287 2.15 -0.18 12.75
N GLY A 288 2.61 1.06 12.56
CA GLY A 288 3.93 1.34 11.99
C GLY A 288 5.05 0.79 12.87
N ARG A 289 5.02 1.10 14.18
CA ARG A 289 6.06 0.69 15.14
C ARG A 289 6.08 -0.82 15.43
N HIS A 290 4.91 -1.42 15.64
CA HIS A 290 4.80 -2.81 16.09
C HIS A 290 4.71 -3.81 14.94
N TYR A 291 4.19 -3.44 13.76
CA TYR A 291 3.95 -4.39 12.66
C TYR A 291 4.53 -3.96 11.31
N ALA A 292 5.20 -2.80 11.22
CA ALA A 292 5.67 -2.22 9.96
C ALA A 292 4.54 -2.05 8.91
N ILE A 293 3.31 -1.78 9.38
CA ILE A 293 2.14 -1.52 8.55
C ILE A 293 1.91 0.00 8.57
N GLU A 294 1.95 0.64 7.42
CA GLU A 294 1.67 2.07 7.31
C GLU A 294 0.20 2.33 6.99
N GLN A 295 -0.37 3.32 7.68
CA GLN A 295 -1.74 3.75 7.49
C GLN A 295 -1.79 5.04 6.66
N TYR A 296 -2.71 5.05 5.69
CA TYR A 296 -3.03 6.19 4.85
C TYR A 296 -4.54 6.38 4.81
N ALA A 297 -5.01 7.52 4.33
CA ALA A 297 -6.41 7.70 3.96
C ALA A 297 -6.56 8.52 2.67
N VAL A 298 -7.56 8.14 1.87
CA VAL A 298 -8.12 9.01 0.84
C VAL A 298 -9.09 9.96 1.54
N VAL A 299 -8.72 11.23 1.66
CA VAL A 299 -9.55 12.28 2.27
C VAL A 299 -10.26 13.04 1.16
N ALA A 300 -11.57 13.21 1.28
CA ALA A 300 -12.34 14.11 0.43
C ALA A 300 -12.26 15.55 0.98
N HIS A 301 -12.05 16.52 0.10
CA HIS A 301 -12.24 17.94 0.40
C HIS A 301 -13.60 18.37 -0.16
N GLU A 302 -14.37 19.08 0.64
CA GLU A 302 -15.58 19.76 0.17
C GLU A 302 -15.18 20.91 -0.78
N PRO A 303 -15.95 21.17 -1.85
CA PRO A 303 -15.66 22.20 -2.85
C PRO A 303 -15.91 23.63 -2.34
#